data_AF-A0A8B7UXR0-F1
#
_entry.id   AF-A0A8B7UXR0-F1
#
_cell.length_a   1.000
_cell.length_b   1.000
_cell.length_c   1.000
_cell.angle_alpha   90.00
_cell.angle_beta   90.00
_cell.angle_gamma   90.00
#
_symmetry.space_group_name_H-M   'P 1'
#
loop_
_entity.id
_entity.type
_entity.pdbx_description
1 polymer ?
#
loop_
_entity_poly.entity_id
_entity_poly.type
_entity_poly.pdbx_seq_one_letter_code
_entity_poly.pdbx_strand_id
1 'polypeptide(L)'
;MITEEYAGFAQGGPVKCRQCHLNSDDTSDSFENPVLQQHFRNLEALALDLMEPEQAVDLTLPKVEAMNRRLGSLVDEFKELVYPPDYNPMGKVTKRKQGDEGSGSKRPKVELSEEELKAHIVRGTLGKLTVATLKEACRAYGLKCGLKKQELLDALTKHFQQD
;
A
#
# COMPACT_ATOMS: atom_id res chain seq x y z
N MET A 1 -43.98 -11.07 -39.24
CA MET A 1 -43.35 -9.74 -39.33
C MET A 1 -43.79 -8.97 -38.10
N ILE A 2 -42.95 -8.94 -37.08
CA ILE A 2 -43.09 -8.03 -35.95
C ILE A 2 -41.74 -7.34 -35.87
N THR A 3 -41.71 -6.07 -36.25
CA THR A 3 -40.58 -5.15 -36.09
C THR A 3 -40.81 -4.40 -34.80
N GLU A 4 -40.02 -4.71 -33.78
CA GLU A 4 -39.73 -3.84 -32.63
C GLU A 4 -38.21 -3.66 -32.70
N GLU A 5 -37.71 -2.47 -33.02
CA GLU A 5 -37.55 -1.32 -32.11
C GLU A 5 -36.66 -1.69 -30.91
N TYR A 6 -35.76 -0.78 -30.54
CA TYR A 6 -34.67 -0.89 -29.55
C TYR A 6 -33.30 -1.37 -30.05
N ALA A 7 -32.52 -0.40 -30.56
CA ALA A 7 -31.10 -0.26 -30.20
C ALA A 7 -30.60 1.16 -30.53
N GLY A 8 -31.22 2.17 -29.90
CA GLY A 8 -30.63 3.49 -29.82
C GLY A 8 -30.01 3.67 -28.45
N PHE A 9 -28.69 3.47 -28.31
CA PHE A 9 -27.92 4.14 -27.26
C PHE A 9 -26.40 3.99 -27.49
N ALA A 10 -25.68 5.08 -27.17
CA ALA A 10 -24.22 5.21 -27.01
C ALA A 10 -23.35 5.31 -28.28
N GLN A 11 -23.42 6.47 -28.95
CA GLN A 11 -22.23 7.05 -29.58
C GLN A 11 -21.34 7.67 -28.48
N GLY A 12 -20.48 6.86 -27.86
CA GLY A 12 -19.40 7.35 -27.01
C GLY A 12 -18.24 7.82 -27.89
N GLY A 13 -18.10 9.14 -28.07
CA GLY A 13 -16.93 9.71 -28.75
C GLY A 13 -15.63 9.46 -27.97
N PRO A 14 -14.46 9.46 -28.63
CA PRO A 14 -13.18 9.17 -27.98
C PRO A 14 -12.81 10.26 -26.96
N VAL A 15 -12.69 9.87 -25.69
CA VAL A 15 -12.20 10.73 -24.61
C VAL A 15 -10.68 10.84 -24.69
N LYS A 16 -10.18 11.90 -25.33
CA LYS A 16 -8.74 12.16 -25.45
C LYS A 16 -8.20 12.81 -24.16
N CYS A 17 -7.48 12.04 -23.35
CA CYS A 17 -6.65 12.59 -22.27
C CYS A 17 -5.41 13.27 -22.89
N ARG A 18 -5.33 14.61 -22.81
CA ARG A 18 -4.26 15.41 -23.44
C ARG A 18 -2.85 15.18 -22.87
N GLN A 19 -2.73 14.47 -21.74
CA GLN A 19 -1.48 14.36 -20.99
C GLN A 19 -0.82 12.97 -21.09
N CYS A 20 -1.56 11.94 -21.51
CA CYS A 20 -1.07 10.56 -21.56
C CYS A 20 -1.26 10.04 -22.98
N HIS A 21 -0.20 9.85 -23.75
CA HIS A 21 -0.28 9.25 -25.10
C HIS A 21 -0.63 7.74 -25.07
N LEU A 22 -1.27 7.22 -24.02
CA LEU A 22 -1.82 5.86 -24.02
C LEU A 22 -3.10 5.83 -24.86
N ASN A 23 -2.94 5.93 -26.18
CA ASN A 23 -4.01 5.67 -27.14
C ASN A 23 -4.03 4.16 -27.39
N SER A 24 -4.58 3.39 -26.47
CA SER A 24 -5.22 2.14 -26.85
C SER A 24 -6.70 2.47 -27.00
N ASP A 25 -7.22 2.37 -28.23
CA ASP A 25 -8.65 2.45 -28.45
C ASP A 25 -9.28 1.25 -27.74
N ASP A 26 -9.77 1.46 -26.52
CA ASP A 26 -10.38 0.44 -25.68
C ASP A 26 -11.81 0.20 -26.18
N THR A 27 -11.96 -0.83 -26.99
CA THR A 27 -13.26 -1.32 -27.45
C THR A 27 -13.61 -2.60 -26.69
N SER A 28 -14.91 -2.86 -26.47
CA SER A 28 -15.38 -4.08 -25.80
C SER A 28 -14.87 -5.37 -26.45
N ASP A 29 -14.50 -5.31 -27.73
CA ASP A 29 -14.09 -6.44 -28.54
C ASP A 29 -12.56 -6.50 -28.71
N SER A 30 -11.80 -5.73 -27.91
CA SER A 30 -10.33 -5.64 -28.02
C SER A 30 -9.59 -6.88 -27.48
N PHE A 31 -10.22 -7.66 -26.61
CA PHE A 31 -9.57 -8.80 -25.95
C PHE A 31 -10.45 -10.04 -25.97
N GLU A 32 -9.86 -11.14 -26.39
CA GLU A 32 -10.50 -12.45 -26.38
C GLU A 32 -10.10 -13.24 -25.14
N ASN A 33 -10.93 -14.20 -24.74
CA ASN A 33 -10.62 -15.07 -23.61
C ASN A 33 -9.62 -16.16 -24.06
N PRO A 34 -8.38 -16.19 -23.51
CA PRO A 34 -7.33 -17.12 -23.96
C PRO A 34 -7.69 -18.58 -23.68
N VAL A 35 -8.42 -18.87 -22.61
CA VAL A 35 -8.83 -20.24 -22.26
C VAL A 35 -9.84 -20.77 -23.26
N LEU A 36 -10.81 -19.95 -23.64
CA LEU A 36 -11.81 -20.32 -24.64
C LEU A 36 -11.17 -20.45 -26.02
N GLN A 37 -10.29 -19.51 -26.39
CA GLN A 37 -9.57 -19.58 -27.67
C GLN A 37 -8.75 -20.88 -27.77
N GLN A 38 -7.98 -21.22 -26.73
CA GLN A 38 -7.20 -22.46 -26.74
C GLN A 38 -8.11 -23.70 -26.81
N HIS A 39 -9.25 -23.68 -26.11
CA HIS A 39 -10.19 -24.80 -26.14
C HIS A 39 -10.75 -25.05 -27.54
N PHE A 40 -11.23 -24.02 -28.23
CA PHE A 40 -11.77 -24.17 -29.58
C PHE A 40 -10.69 -24.49 -30.61
N ARG A 41 -9.47 -23.98 -30.46
CA ARG A 41 -8.33 -24.38 -31.30
C ARG A 41 -7.97 -25.84 -31.16
N ASN A 42 -8.02 -26.37 -29.92
CA ASN A 42 -7.82 -27.80 -29.68
C ASN A 42 -8.94 -28.64 -30.34
N LEU A 43 -10.20 -28.19 -30.23
CA LEU A 43 -11.32 -28.90 -30.86
C LEU A 43 -11.23 -28.88 -32.39
N GLU A 44 -10.83 -27.75 -32.98
CA GLU A 44 -10.60 -27.61 -34.43
C GLU A 44 -9.49 -28.55 -34.91
N ALA A 45 -8.38 -28.64 -34.17
CA ALA A 45 -7.28 -29.54 -34.48
C ALA A 45 -7.71 -31.02 -34.45
N LEU A 46 -8.52 -31.41 -33.45
CA LEU A 46 -9.08 -32.75 -33.36
C LEU A 46 -10.08 -33.04 -34.49
N ALA A 47 -10.85 -32.05 -34.94
CA ALA A 47 -11.81 -32.22 -36.03
C ALA A 47 -11.14 -32.35 -37.41
N LEU A 48 -9.96 -31.73 -37.58
CA LEU A 48 -9.19 -31.73 -38.82
C LEU A 48 -8.04 -32.77 -38.82
N ASP A 49 -7.95 -33.62 -37.80
CA ASP A 49 -6.87 -34.60 -37.61
C ASP A 49 -5.46 -33.99 -37.71
N LEU A 50 -5.29 -32.75 -37.21
CA LEU A 50 -3.99 -32.10 -37.12
C LEU A 50 -3.18 -32.71 -35.98
N MET A 51 -1.89 -32.98 -36.22
CA MET A 51 -0.99 -33.57 -35.22
C MET A 51 -0.79 -32.70 -33.98
N GLU A 52 -0.85 -31.38 -34.13
CA GLU A 52 -0.67 -30.43 -33.04
C GLU A 52 -1.67 -29.28 -33.16
N PRO A 53 -2.28 -28.83 -32.03
CA PRO A 53 -3.17 -27.69 -32.03
C PRO A 53 -2.41 -26.37 -32.15
N GLU A 54 -2.97 -25.42 -32.89
CA GLU A 54 -2.47 -24.05 -32.95
C GLU A 54 -2.57 -23.39 -31.55
N GLN A 55 -1.46 -22.81 -31.08
CA GLN A 55 -1.41 -22.13 -29.80
C GLN A 55 -1.99 -20.72 -29.94
N ALA A 56 -3.05 -20.42 -29.19
CA ALA A 56 -3.64 -19.09 -29.17
C ALA A 56 -2.70 -18.09 -28.51
N VAL A 57 -2.47 -16.95 -29.16
CA VAL A 57 -1.67 -15.86 -28.58
C VAL A 57 -2.51 -15.14 -27.52
N ASP A 58 -2.01 -15.11 -26.29
CA ASP A 58 -2.69 -14.41 -25.20
C ASP A 58 -2.52 -12.89 -25.34
N LEU A 59 -3.59 -12.23 -25.77
CA LEU A 59 -3.66 -10.77 -25.90
C LEU A 59 -3.88 -10.07 -24.55
N THR A 60 -4.27 -10.80 -23.49
CA THR A 60 -4.49 -10.23 -22.15
C THR A 60 -3.17 -9.93 -21.44
N LEU A 61 -2.07 -10.57 -21.87
CA LEU A 61 -0.76 -10.31 -21.33
C LEU A 61 -0.22 -8.94 -21.78
N PRO A 62 0.25 -8.09 -20.85
CA PRO A 62 0.84 -6.81 -21.21
C PRO A 62 2.05 -6.99 -22.14
N LYS A 63 2.18 -6.09 -23.12
CA LYS A 63 3.34 -6.04 -24.02
C LYS A 63 4.53 -5.39 -23.31
N VAL A 64 5.12 -6.11 -22.35
CA VAL A 64 6.16 -5.62 -21.43
C VAL A 64 7.33 -4.96 -22.16
N GLU A 65 7.86 -5.59 -23.22
CA GLU A 65 8.99 -5.03 -23.99
C GLU A 65 8.64 -3.70 -24.67
N ALA A 66 7.46 -3.62 -25.27
CA ALA A 66 6.99 -2.39 -25.90
C ALA A 66 6.75 -1.28 -24.87
N MET A 67 6.21 -1.63 -23.70
CA MET A 67 6.00 -0.70 -22.59
C MET A 67 7.33 -0.19 -22.02
N ASN A 68 8.29 -1.09 -21.74
CA ASN A 68 9.59 -0.73 -21.20
C ASN A 68 10.38 0.15 -22.17
N ARG A 69 10.39 -0.19 -23.46
CA ARG A 69 11.03 0.65 -24.50
C ARG A 69 10.39 2.04 -24.58
N ARG A 70 9.07 2.11 -24.41
CA ARG A 70 8.34 3.38 -24.46
C ARG A 70 8.57 4.24 -23.23
N LEU A 71 8.64 3.62 -22.05
CA LEU A 71 8.79 4.32 -20.78
C LEU A 71 10.25 4.72 -20.50
N GLY A 72 11.24 3.96 -20.98
CA GLY A 72 12.66 4.33 -20.88
C GLY A 72 13.09 4.67 -19.45
N SER A 73 13.68 5.85 -19.25
CA SER A 73 14.14 6.36 -17.94
C SER A 73 13.03 6.85 -17.02
N LEU A 74 11.82 7.11 -17.55
CA LEU A 74 10.72 7.70 -16.79
C LEU A 74 10.33 6.82 -15.59
N VAL A 75 10.46 5.50 -15.74
CA VAL A 75 10.21 4.55 -14.67
C VAL A 75 11.17 4.75 -13.50
N ASP A 76 12.45 5.00 -13.79
CA ASP A 76 13.47 5.13 -12.76
C ASP A 76 13.43 6.51 -12.12
N GLU A 77 13.19 7.57 -12.89
CA GLU A 77 12.91 8.92 -12.38
C GLU A 77 11.70 8.91 -11.42
N PHE A 78 10.63 8.20 -11.79
CA PHE A 78 9.46 8.05 -10.92
C PHE A 78 9.79 7.27 -9.65
N LYS A 79 10.61 6.22 -9.74
CA LYS A 79 11.02 5.45 -8.57
C LYS A 79 11.85 6.28 -7.60
N GLU A 80 12.77 7.11 -8.08
CA GLU A 80 13.60 7.98 -7.23
C GLU A 80 12.77 9.02 -6.47
N LEU A 81 11.71 9.53 -7.09
CA LEU A 81 10.82 10.51 -6.45
C LEU A 81 9.86 9.89 -5.43
N VAL A 82 9.46 8.64 -5.61
CA VAL A 82 8.37 8.03 -4.84
C VAL A 82 8.87 6.99 -3.83
N TYR A 83 9.90 6.22 -4.17
CA TYR A 83 10.36 5.12 -3.33
C TYR A 83 11.66 5.49 -2.60
N PRO A 84 11.66 5.43 -1.26
CA PRO A 84 12.89 5.51 -0.47
C PRO A 84 13.92 4.44 -0.89
N PRO A 85 15.23 4.70 -0.70
CA PRO A 85 16.30 3.81 -1.17
C PRO A 85 16.31 2.42 -0.48
N ASP A 86 15.64 2.28 0.65
CA ASP A 86 15.45 1.03 1.39
C ASP A 86 14.10 0.35 1.13
N TYR A 87 13.32 0.84 0.15
CA TYR A 87 12.04 0.26 -0.21
C TYR A 87 12.22 -1.12 -0.87
N ASN A 88 11.70 -2.17 -0.23
CA ASN A 88 11.70 -3.51 -0.77
C ASN A 88 10.32 -3.88 -1.34
N PRO A 89 10.08 -3.76 -2.66
CA PRO A 89 8.78 -4.04 -3.27
C PRO A 89 8.36 -5.52 -3.19
N MET A 90 9.32 -6.44 -2.99
CA MET A 90 9.08 -7.87 -2.77
C MET A 90 9.25 -8.28 -1.31
N GLY A 91 9.47 -7.31 -0.41
CA GLY A 91 9.62 -7.55 1.00
C GLY A 91 8.31 -8.12 1.53
N LYS A 92 8.31 -9.43 1.85
CA LYS A 92 7.26 -10.00 2.69
C LYS A 92 7.13 -9.08 3.89
N VAL A 93 5.97 -8.45 4.05
CA VAL A 93 5.61 -7.82 5.32
C VAL A 93 5.62 -8.96 6.33
N THR A 94 6.76 -9.14 7.00
CA THR A 94 6.88 -10.05 8.13
C THR A 94 5.96 -9.47 9.17
N LYS A 95 4.74 -10.00 9.20
CA LYS A 95 3.78 -9.93 10.29
C LYS A 95 4.60 -9.95 11.58
N ARG A 96 4.69 -8.81 12.26
CA ARG A 96 5.37 -8.68 13.54
C ARG A 96 4.85 -9.80 14.44
N LYS A 97 5.69 -10.80 14.69
CA LYS A 97 5.42 -11.84 15.66
C LYS A 97 5.62 -11.19 17.03
N GLN A 98 4.53 -10.97 17.76
CA GLN A 98 4.59 -10.68 19.18
C GLN A 98 5.03 -11.94 19.94
N GLY A 99 5.99 -11.78 20.87
CA GLY A 99 6.49 -12.79 21.81
C GLY A 99 7.47 -13.80 21.18
N ASP A 100 8.64 -14.08 21.72
CA ASP A 100 9.11 -14.03 23.11
C ASP A 100 10.65 -14.15 23.14
N GLU A 101 11.25 -13.49 24.14
CA GLU A 101 12.63 -13.54 24.67
C GLU A 101 13.88 -13.67 23.76
N GLY A 102 14.81 -12.72 23.95
CA GLY A 102 16.25 -13.00 23.81
C GLY A 102 17.07 -11.97 23.01
N SER A 103 17.64 -10.99 23.72
CA SER A 103 18.87 -10.25 23.38
C SER A 103 18.82 -9.12 22.34
N GLY A 104 19.22 -7.92 22.79
CA GLY A 104 20.04 -7.01 21.97
C GLY A 104 19.36 -5.78 21.37
N SER A 105 19.06 -4.78 22.20
CA SER A 105 19.16 -3.33 21.93
C SER A 105 18.69 -2.80 20.56
N LYS A 106 17.47 -2.24 20.54
CA LYS A 106 17.15 -0.84 20.16
C LYS A 106 15.63 -0.66 20.22
N ARG A 107 15.13 -0.29 21.39
CA ARG A 107 13.74 0.20 21.54
C ARG A 107 13.63 1.52 20.76
N PRO A 108 12.59 1.74 19.94
CA PRO A 108 12.28 3.07 19.46
C PRO A 108 11.99 3.92 20.69
N LYS A 109 12.90 4.84 20.98
CA LYS A 109 12.77 5.84 22.02
C LYS A 109 11.67 6.78 21.52
N VAL A 110 10.43 6.52 21.90
CA VAL A 110 9.37 7.53 21.78
C VAL A 110 9.71 8.57 22.83
N GLU A 111 10.56 9.52 22.44
CA GLU A 111 10.82 10.72 23.22
C GLU A 111 9.53 11.54 23.16
N LEU A 112 8.64 11.34 24.13
CA LEU A 112 7.69 12.39 24.49
C LEU A 112 8.55 13.59 24.85
N SER A 113 8.55 14.60 23.99
CA SER A 113 9.43 15.74 24.15
C SER A 113 8.97 16.60 25.34
N GLU A 114 9.90 17.37 25.90
CA GLU A 114 9.65 18.20 27.08
C GLU A 114 8.46 19.14 26.89
N GLU A 115 8.29 19.65 25.66
CA GLU A 115 7.23 20.55 25.26
C GLU A 115 5.85 19.87 25.27
N GLU A 116 5.79 18.60 24.85
CA GLU A 116 4.54 17.83 24.86
C GLU A 116 4.10 17.51 26.29
N LEU A 117 5.04 17.13 27.16
CA LEU A 117 4.79 16.89 28.58
C LEU A 117 4.33 18.16 29.31
N LYS A 118 4.99 19.30 29.07
CA LYS A 118 4.57 20.61 29.59
C LYS A 118 3.18 21.00 29.07
N ALA A 119 2.90 20.80 27.78
CA ALA A 119 1.58 21.07 27.20
C ALA A 119 0.49 20.17 27.83
N HIS A 120 0.81 18.91 28.14
CA HIS A 120 -0.12 18.00 28.81
C HIS A 120 -0.39 18.37 30.27
N ILE A 121 0.59 18.97 30.97
CA ILE A 121 0.46 19.50 32.33
C ILE A 121 -0.45 20.74 32.34
N VAL A 122 -0.14 21.72 31.48
CA VAL A 122 -0.94 22.97 31.36
C VAL A 122 -2.38 22.66 30.95
N ARG A 123 -2.59 21.69 30.07
CA ARG A 123 -3.91 21.27 29.61
C ARG A 123 -4.63 20.32 30.59
N GLY A 124 -3.98 19.88 31.67
CA GLY A 124 -4.55 18.91 32.63
C GLY A 124 -4.87 17.54 32.01
N THR A 125 -4.20 17.18 30.91
CA THR A 125 -4.49 15.96 30.13
C THR A 125 -3.52 14.81 30.40
N LEU A 126 -2.54 14.99 31.30
CA LEU A 126 -1.64 13.92 31.73
C LEU A 126 -2.39 12.67 32.24
N GLY A 127 -3.52 12.84 32.92
CA GLY A 127 -4.33 11.73 33.42
C GLY A 127 -4.94 10.85 32.31
N LYS A 128 -5.04 11.37 31.09
CA LYS A 128 -5.52 10.63 29.91
C LYS A 128 -4.43 9.77 29.26
N LEU A 129 -3.15 10.02 29.59
CA LEU A 129 -2.04 9.21 29.12
C LEU A 129 -2.02 7.84 29.80
N THR A 130 -1.47 6.86 29.08
CA THR A 130 -1.38 5.48 29.59
C THR A 130 -0.31 5.39 30.67
N VAL A 131 -0.44 4.43 31.59
CA VAL A 131 0.57 4.22 32.64
C VAL A 131 1.94 3.87 32.05
N ALA A 132 1.98 3.25 30.87
CA ALA A 132 3.21 2.93 30.16
C ALA A 132 3.96 4.21 29.74
N THR A 133 3.28 5.18 29.12
CA THR A 133 3.90 6.44 28.69
C THR A 133 4.30 7.31 29.88
N LEU A 134 3.52 7.32 30.97
CA LEU A 134 3.88 8.01 32.22
C LEU A 134 5.15 7.40 32.86
N LYS A 135 5.29 6.08 32.85
CA LYS A 135 6.51 5.41 33.36
C LYS A 135 7.72 5.68 32.47
N GLU A 136 7.55 5.78 31.16
CA GLU A 136 8.62 6.12 30.23
C GLU A 136 9.09 7.57 30.44
N ALA A 137 8.15 8.52 30.60
CA ALA A 137 8.48 9.90 30.95
C ALA A 137 9.22 9.96 32.30
N CYS A 138 8.72 9.31 33.36
CA CYS A 138 9.44 9.28 34.64
C CYS A 138 10.85 8.69 34.53
N ARG A 139 11.06 7.67 33.69
CA ARG A 139 12.40 7.09 33.44
C ARG A 139 13.31 8.06 32.68
N ALA A 140 12.77 8.84 31.74
CA ALA A 140 13.53 9.82 30.98
C ALA A 140 14.06 10.95 31.88
N TYR A 141 13.25 11.40 32.86
CA TYR A 141 13.63 12.45 33.82
C TYR A 141 14.23 11.91 35.13
N GLY A 142 14.55 10.61 35.21
CA GLY A 142 15.15 10.01 36.40
C GLY A 142 14.29 10.04 37.67
N LEU A 143 12.97 10.23 37.51
CA LEU A 143 12.00 10.30 38.62
C LEU A 143 11.65 8.91 39.14
N LYS A 144 11.40 8.82 40.45
CA LYS A 144 10.97 7.57 41.10
C LYS A 144 9.62 7.12 40.53
N CYS A 145 9.63 5.99 39.81
CA CYS A 145 8.43 5.40 39.24
C CYS A 145 7.60 4.70 40.34
N GLY A 146 6.51 5.34 40.79
CA GLY A 146 5.53 4.72 41.67
C GLY A 146 4.77 3.56 41.01
N LEU A 147 4.12 2.73 41.84
CA LEU A 147 3.27 1.62 41.37
C LEU A 147 1.88 2.13 40.96
N LYS A 148 1.42 3.22 41.57
CA LYS A 148 0.09 3.81 41.32
C LYS A 148 0.17 4.89 40.24
N LYS A 149 -0.85 4.94 39.38
CA LYS A 149 -0.96 5.95 38.32
C LYS A 149 -0.93 7.38 38.88
N GLN A 150 -1.57 7.60 40.03
CA GLN A 150 -1.62 8.92 40.67
C GLN A 150 -0.25 9.41 41.12
N GLU A 151 0.58 8.54 41.71
CA GLU A 151 1.93 8.89 42.16
C GLU A 151 2.84 9.31 41.00
N LEU A 152 2.67 8.70 39.82
CA LEU A 152 3.40 9.07 38.60
C LEU A 152 2.99 10.45 38.07
N LEU A 153 1.69 10.76 38.13
CA LEU A 153 1.15 12.06 37.72
C LEU A 153 1.63 13.18 38.64
N ASP A 154 1.58 12.95 39.95
CA ASP A 154 2.01 13.92 40.95
C ASP A 154 3.53 14.18 40.86
N ALA A 155 4.33 13.14 40.62
CA ALA A 155 5.77 13.27 40.46
C ALA A 155 6.16 14.09 39.20
N LEU A 156 5.51 13.83 38.06
CA LEU A 156 5.74 14.58 36.83
C LEU A 156 5.27 16.04 36.97
N THR A 157 4.07 16.24 37.51
CA THR A 157 3.51 17.59 37.70
C THR A 157 4.38 18.43 38.63
N LYS A 158 4.89 17.85 39.72
CA LYS A 158 5.79 18.55 40.65
C LYS A 158 7.14 18.91 40.02
N HIS A 159 7.70 18.04 39.17
CA HIS A 159 8.98 18.29 38.51
C HIS A 159 8.91 19.51 37.58
N PHE A 160 7.86 19.60 36.76
CA PHE A 160 7.69 20.69 35.79
C PHE A 160 6.99 21.96 36.33
N GLN A 161 6.55 21.94 37.60
CA GLN A 161 6.07 23.14 38.31
C GLN A 161 7.16 23.83 39.14
N GLN A 162 8.32 23.19 39.30
CA GLN A 162 9.48 23.77 40.00
C GLN A 162 10.48 24.48 39.07
N ASP A 163 10.28 24.39 37.75
CA ASP A 163 10.93 25.20 36.71
C ASP A 163 10.01 26.36 36.28
#